data_AF-S7HGE4-F1
#
_entry.id   AF-S7HGE4-F1
#
_cell.length_a   1.000
_cell.length_b   1.000
_cell.length_c   1.000
_cell.angle_alpha   90.00
_cell.angle_beta   90.00
_cell.angle_gamma   90.00
#
_symmetry.space_group_name_H-M   'P 1'
#
loop_
_entity.id
_entity.type
_entity.pdbx_description
1 polymer ?
#
loop_
_entity_poly.entity_id
_entity_poly.type
_entity_poly.pdbx_seq_one_letter_code
_entity_poly.pdbx_strand_id
1 'polypeptide(L)'
;MSDEAIHKAVDAARTFLQDDAERLAYINRELAILDYNSDHRDAFEEGEAKGRAEGIEKGRAEERKSSDNRWEKLMGLLLEEKRYDEAKKAASSKEFRETLFKKYGLE
;
A
#
# COMPACT_ATOMS: atom_id res chain seq x y z
N MET A 1 11.07 -34.69 38.82
CA MET A 1 10.42 -33.46 39.33
C MET A 1 9.46 -32.82 38.32
N SER A 2 9.18 -33.42 37.15
CA SER A 2 8.20 -32.90 36.18
C SER A 2 6.76 -33.36 36.48
N ASP A 3 6.56 -34.63 36.87
CA ASP A 3 5.21 -35.20 37.01
C ASP A 3 4.37 -34.54 38.10
N GLU A 4 4.95 -34.25 39.27
CA GLU A 4 4.18 -33.66 40.37
C GLU A 4 3.74 -32.21 40.08
N ALA A 5 4.57 -31.46 39.34
CA ALA A 5 4.21 -30.11 38.90
C ALA A 5 3.12 -30.15 37.82
N ILE A 6 3.20 -31.09 36.88
CA ILE A 6 2.18 -31.31 35.85
C ILE A 6 0.86 -31.75 36.50
N HIS A 7 0.89 -32.68 37.46
CA HIS A 7 -0.30 -33.12 38.19
C HIS A 7 -0.96 -31.98 38.96
N LYS A 8 -0.19 -31.17 39.69
CA LYS A 8 -0.73 -29.99 40.40
C LYS A 8 -1.34 -28.97 39.45
N ALA A 9 -0.75 -28.75 38.28
CA ALA A 9 -1.30 -27.85 37.26
C ALA A 9 -2.62 -28.39 36.67
N VAL A 10 -2.68 -29.69 36.40
CA VAL A 10 -3.88 -30.38 35.89
C VAL A 10 -5.01 -30.35 36.93
N ASP A 11 -4.72 -30.61 38.20
CA ASP A 11 -5.72 -30.58 39.27
C ASP A 11 -6.24 -29.16 39.55
N ALA A 12 -5.35 -28.16 39.50
CA ALA A 12 -5.73 -26.76 39.61
C ALA A 12 -6.62 -26.33 38.43
N ALA A 13 -6.27 -26.71 37.20
CA ALA A 13 -7.11 -26.45 36.03
C ALA A 13 -8.47 -27.16 36.14
N ARG A 14 -8.49 -28.40 36.63
CA ARG A 14 -9.73 -29.18 36.83
C ARG A 14 -10.65 -28.55 37.88
N THR A 15 -10.08 -27.97 38.93
CA THR A 15 -10.82 -27.24 39.98
C THR A 15 -11.34 -25.90 39.47
N PHE A 16 -10.55 -25.17 38.68
CA PHE A 16 -10.98 -23.91 38.03
C PHE A 16 -12.11 -24.14 37.00
N LEU A 17 -12.07 -25.25 36.27
CA LEU A 17 -13.05 -25.60 35.24
C LEU A 17 -14.30 -26.32 35.80
N GLN A 18 -14.40 -26.53 37.12
CA GLN A 18 -15.58 -27.13 37.77
C GLN A 18 -16.74 -26.14 37.91
N ASP A 19 -16.47 -24.83 37.94
CA ASP A 19 -17.52 -23.80 37.88
C ASP A 19 -17.80 -23.46 36.41
N ASP A 20 -18.94 -23.95 35.92
CA ASP A 20 -19.38 -23.72 34.55
C ASP A 20 -19.57 -22.23 34.23
N ALA A 21 -19.96 -21.40 35.20
CA ALA A 21 -20.17 -19.97 34.99
C ALA A 21 -18.84 -19.23 34.85
N GLU A 22 -17.86 -19.52 35.71
CA GLU A 22 -16.52 -18.92 35.61
C GLU A 22 -15.79 -19.36 34.33
N ARG A 23 -15.93 -20.64 33.94
CA ARG A 23 -15.37 -21.16 32.69
C ARG A 23 -15.98 -20.48 31.47
N LEU A 24 -17.30 -20.31 31.43
CA LEU A 24 -17.97 -19.59 30.34
C LEU A 24 -17.55 -18.11 30.30
N ALA A 25 -17.41 -17.46 31.44
CA ALA A 25 -16.93 -16.08 31.52
C ALA A 25 -15.50 -15.93 30.99
N TYR A 26 -14.61 -16.87 31.33
CA TYR A 26 -13.24 -16.92 30.80
C TYR A 26 -13.22 -17.11 29.27
N ILE A 27 -13.98 -18.07 28.75
CA ILE A 27 -14.07 -18.32 27.30
C ILE A 27 -14.58 -17.09 26.57
N ASN A 28 -15.65 -16.45 27.07
CA ASN A 28 -16.20 -15.24 26.46
C ASN A 28 -15.20 -14.08 26.46
N ARG A 29 -14.40 -13.95 27.52
CA ARG A 29 -13.33 -12.95 27.58
C ARG A 29 -12.24 -13.22 26.55
N GLU A 30 -11.79 -14.46 26.44
CA GLU A 30 -10.78 -14.85 25.44
C GLU A 30 -11.30 -14.66 24.01
N LEU A 31 -12.56 -15.02 23.74
CA LEU A 31 -13.21 -14.77 22.45
C LEU A 31 -13.27 -13.27 22.14
N ALA A 32 -13.65 -12.42 23.10
CA ALA A 32 -13.69 -10.98 22.90
C ALA A 32 -12.30 -10.38 22.63
N ILE A 33 -11.24 -10.91 23.26
CA ILE A 33 -9.86 -10.50 22.98
C ILE A 33 -9.44 -10.93 21.58
N LEU A 34 -9.79 -12.15 21.17
CA LEU A 34 -9.49 -12.67 19.84
C LEU A 34 -10.20 -11.85 18.75
N ASP A 35 -11.49 -11.57 18.92
CA ASP A 35 -12.28 -10.75 18.00
C ASP A 35 -11.68 -9.34 17.87
N TYR A 36 -11.40 -8.69 19.01
CA TYR A 36 -10.77 -7.36 19.02
C TYR A 36 -9.42 -7.35 18.29
N ASN A 37 -8.58 -8.36 18.54
CA ASN A 37 -7.27 -8.45 17.89
C ASN A 37 -7.38 -8.75 16.39
N SER A 38 -8.37 -9.55 15.99
CA SER A 38 -8.64 -9.83 14.58
C SER A 38 -9.11 -8.57 13.86
N ASP A 39 -10.09 -7.85 14.42
CA ASP A 39 -10.61 -6.60 13.87
C ASP A 39 -9.50 -5.55 13.72
N HIS A 40 -8.65 -5.42 14.74
CA HIS A 40 -7.52 -4.49 14.68
C HIS A 40 -6.49 -4.88 13.62
N ARG A 41 -6.24 -6.18 13.45
CA ARG A 41 -5.33 -6.69 12.43
C ARG A 41 -5.89 -6.42 11.03
N ASP A 42 -7.17 -6.71 10.81
CA ASP A 42 -7.83 -6.48 9.53
C ASP A 42 -7.84 -4.99 9.17
N ALA A 43 -8.13 -4.12 10.14
CA ALA A 43 -8.05 -2.67 9.95
C ALA A 43 -6.64 -2.19 9.59
N PHE A 44 -5.60 -2.78 10.21
CA PHE A 44 -4.21 -2.48 9.89
C PHE A 44 -3.85 -2.93 8.47
N GLU A 45 -4.18 -4.17 8.10
CA GLU A 45 -3.91 -4.72 6.78
C GLU A 45 -4.65 -3.95 5.67
N GLU A 46 -5.92 -3.56 5.90
CA GLU A 46 -6.68 -2.70 5.00
C GLU A 46 -6.05 -1.30 4.87
N GLY A 47 -5.60 -0.73 5.99
CA GLY A 47 -4.89 0.55 6.01
C GLY A 47 -3.60 0.53 5.19
N GLU A 48 -2.77 -0.51 5.34
CA GLU A 48 -1.56 -0.69 4.53
C GLU A 48 -1.87 -0.92 3.05
N ALA A 49 -2.93 -1.67 2.74
CA ALA A 49 -3.35 -1.89 1.36
C ALA A 49 -3.82 -0.58 0.70
N LYS A 50 -4.65 0.19 1.38
CA LYS A 50 -5.11 1.52 0.92
C LYS A 50 -3.95 2.48 0.75
N GLY A 51 -3.06 2.60 1.75
CA GLY A 51 -1.90 3.49 1.68
C GLY A 51 -0.97 3.16 0.52
N ARG A 52 -0.73 1.87 0.24
CA ARG A 52 0.04 1.44 -0.94
C ARG A 52 -0.67 1.80 -2.25
N ALA A 53 -1.98 1.56 -2.34
CA ALA A 53 -2.75 1.87 -3.54
C ALA A 53 -2.75 3.38 -3.83
N GLU A 54 -3.02 4.22 -2.82
CA GLU A 54 -2.98 5.68 -2.93
C GLU A 54 -1.59 6.19 -3.32
N GLY A 55 -0.53 5.63 -2.73
CA GLY A 55 0.85 5.97 -3.08
C GLY A 55 1.19 5.67 -4.54
N ILE A 56 0.76 4.51 -5.05
CA ILE A 56 0.95 4.13 -6.46
C ILE A 56 0.17 5.06 -7.38
N GLU A 57 -1.09 5.36 -7.05
CA GLU A 57 -1.92 6.26 -7.84
C GLU A 57 -1.34 7.67 -7.90
N LYS A 58 -0.93 8.21 -6.75
CA LYS A 58 -0.31 9.54 -6.66
C LYS A 58 0.99 9.60 -7.46
N GLY A 59 1.86 8.59 -7.32
CA GLY A 59 3.11 8.51 -8.09
C GLY A 59 2.86 8.50 -9.60
N ARG A 60 1.89 7.71 -10.06
CA ARG A 60 1.47 7.69 -11.48
C ARG A 60 0.90 9.02 -11.93
N ALA A 61 0.11 9.70 -11.09
CA ALA A 61 -0.45 11.01 -11.42
C ALA A 61 0.64 12.08 -11.54
N GLU A 62 1.65 12.06 -10.66
CA GLU A 62 2.81 12.96 -10.72
C GLU A 62 3.67 12.69 -11.97
N GLU A 63 3.92 11.42 -12.31
CA GLU A 63 4.63 11.04 -13.53
C GLU A 63 3.93 11.52 -14.80
N ARG A 64 2.59 11.38 -14.87
CA ARG A 64 1.77 11.89 -15.97
C ARG A 64 1.87 13.41 -16.09
N LYS A 65 1.67 14.14 -14.98
CA LYS A 65 1.81 15.61 -14.97
C LYS A 65 3.20 16.07 -15.42
N SER A 66 4.26 15.38 -14.98
CA SER A 66 5.62 15.69 -15.42
C SER A 66 5.80 15.45 -16.93
N SER A 67 5.25 14.35 -17.45
CA SER A 67 5.31 14.02 -18.88
C SER A 67 4.52 15.01 -19.74
N ASP A 68 3.33 15.42 -19.30
CA ASP A 68 2.50 16.42 -19.98
C ASP A 68 3.20 17.79 -19.99
N ASN A 69 3.76 18.22 -18.86
CA ASN A 69 4.54 19.47 -18.77
C ASN A 69 5.75 19.47 -19.71
N ARG A 70 6.47 18.35 -19.85
CA ARG A 70 7.60 18.23 -20.78
C ARG A 70 7.13 18.34 -22.23
N TRP A 71 6.05 17.64 -22.57
CA TRP A 71 5.46 17.67 -23.91
C TRP A 71 4.98 19.07 -24.30
N GLU A 72 4.24 19.75 -23.42
CA GLU A 72 3.75 21.11 -23.65
C GLU A 72 4.90 22.09 -23.90
N LYS A 73 5.95 22.04 -23.05
CA LYS A 73 7.15 22.87 -23.23
C LYS A 73 7.85 22.60 -24.56
N LEU A 74 8.03 21.33 -24.91
CA LEU A 74 8.67 20.95 -26.17
C LEU A 74 7.87 21.48 -27.37
N MET A 75 6.55 21.30 -27.37
CA MET A 75 5.70 21.74 -28.47
C MET A 75 5.67 23.26 -28.57
N GLY A 76 5.65 23.98 -27.45
CA GLY A 76 5.78 25.45 -27.42
C GLY A 76 7.07 25.93 -28.08
N LEU A 77 8.22 25.37 -27.68
CA LEU A 77 9.54 25.72 -28.25
C LEU A 77 9.61 25.45 -29.76
N LEU A 78 9.10 24.30 -30.21
CA LEU A 78 9.10 23.95 -31.64
C LEU A 78 8.19 24.88 -32.46
N LEU A 79 7.06 25.33 -31.89
CA LEU A 79 6.17 26.27 -32.54
C LEU A 79 6.79 27.68 -32.62
N GLU A 80 7.43 28.15 -31.54
CA GLU A 80 8.15 29.43 -31.52
C GLU A 80 9.30 29.46 -32.53
N GLU A 81 10.05 28.36 -32.64
CA GLU A 81 11.12 28.18 -33.63
C GLU A 81 10.61 27.90 -35.05
N LYS A 82 9.28 27.81 -35.26
CA LYS A 82 8.63 27.46 -36.54
C LYS A 82 9.08 26.10 -37.11
N ARG A 83 9.49 25.17 -36.24
CA ARG A 83 9.96 23.80 -36.58
C ARG A 83 8.78 22.83 -36.68
N TYR A 84 7.83 23.13 -37.54
CA TYR A 84 6.57 22.39 -37.66
C TYR A 84 6.75 20.92 -38.06
N ASP A 85 7.73 20.61 -38.90
CA ASP A 85 7.99 19.23 -39.33
C ASP A 85 8.53 18.38 -38.18
N GLU A 86 9.34 18.98 -37.30
CA GLU A 86 9.83 18.33 -36.11
C GLU A 86 8.75 18.15 -35.06
N ALA A 87 7.85 19.13 -34.90
CA ALA A 87 6.66 18.99 -34.06
C ALA A 87 5.77 17.83 -34.53
N LYS A 88 5.53 17.71 -35.85
CA LYS A 88 4.79 16.59 -36.44
C LYS A 88 5.50 15.26 -36.20
N LYS A 89 6.81 15.21 -36.41
CA LYS A 89 7.59 13.99 -36.21
C LYS A 89 7.64 13.57 -34.74
N ALA A 90 7.75 14.52 -33.82
CA ALA A 90 7.74 14.27 -32.37
C ALA A 90 6.38 13.76 -31.88
N ALA A 91 5.28 14.16 -32.51
CA ALA A 91 3.95 13.63 -32.21
C ALA A 91 3.79 12.15 -32.61
N SER A 92 4.50 11.71 -33.65
CA SER A 92 4.37 10.35 -34.21
C SER A 92 5.48 9.37 -33.80
N SER A 93 6.65 9.86 -33.36
CA SER A 93 7.78 9.00 -32.94
C SER A 93 8.22 9.33 -31.52
N LYS A 94 8.10 8.32 -30.64
CA LYS A 94 8.52 8.41 -29.24
C LYS A 94 10.04 8.60 -29.14
N GLU A 95 10.81 7.86 -29.93
CA GLU A 95 12.27 7.90 -29.94
C GLU A 95 12.77 9.28 -30.35
N PHE A 96 12.16 9.87 -31.39
CA PHE A 96 12.49 11.22 -31.83
C PHE A 96 12.08 12.29 -30.81
N ARG A 97 10.95 12.11 -30.15
CA ARG A 97 10.55 13.00 -29.05
C ARG A 97 11.52 12.94 -27.88
N GLU A 98 12.01 11.76 -27.50
CA GLU A 98 12.99 11.60 -26.44
C GLU A 98 14.34 12.27 -26.78
N THR A 99 14.80 12.20 -28.03
CA THR A 99 16.01 12.94 -28.43
C THR A 99 15.83 14.45 -28.35
N LEU A 100 14.64 14.96 -28.68
CA LEU A 100 14.31 16.37 -28.51
C LEU A 100 14.21 16.78 -27.04
N PHE A 101 13.61 15.96 -26.17
CA PHE A 101 13.61 16.24 -24.74
C PHE A 101 15.03 16.43 -24.19
N LYS A 102 15.97 15.56 -24.56
CA LYS A 102 17.38 15.71 -24.19
C LYS A 102 18.01 16.97 -24.78
N LYS A 103 17.76 17.25 -26.06
CA LYS A 103 18.28 18.44 -26.76
C LYS A 103 17.84 19.75 -26.10
N TYR A 104 16.61 19.80 -25.61
CA TYR A 104 16.01 20.97 -24.98
C TYR A 104 16.14 20.98 -23.45
N GLY A 105 16.81 19.99 -22.84
CA GLY A 105 16.97 19.90 -21.39
C GLY A 105 15.66 19.65 -20.63
N LEU A 106 14.71 18.95 -21.26
CA LEU A 106 13.39 18.61 -20.73
C LEU A 106 13.35 17.14 -20.22
N GLU A 107 14.34 16.74 -19.43
CA GLU A 107 14.38 15.39 -18.82
C GLU A 107 13.41 15.24 -17.65
#